data_AF-A0A432QZ47-F1
#
_entry.id   AF-A0A432QZ47-F1
#
_cell.length_a   1.000
_cell.length_b   1.000
_cell.length_c   1.000
_cell.angle_alpha   90.00
_cell.angle_beta   90.00
_cell.angle_gamma   90.00
#
_symmetry.space_group_name_H-M   'P 1'
#
loop_
_entity.id
_entity.type
_entity.pdbx_description
1 polymer ?
#
loop_
_entity_poly.entity_id
_entity_poly.type
_entity_poly.pdbx_seq_one_letter_code
_entity_poly.pdbx_strand_id
1 'polypeptide(L)' 'MQTLLYFLVALGILIFVHELGHFLAARFFKVKVETFSIGFGTKLFKFNCCETEFTVSLIPL' A
#
# COMPACT_ATOMS: atom_id res chain seq x y z
N MET A 1 19.66 12.51 13.67
CA MET A 1 18.25 12.90 13.43
C MET A 1 17.82 12.71 11.97
N GLN A 2 18.72 12.77 10.99
CA GLN A 2 18.40 12.43 9.58
C GLN A 2 18.16 10.93 9.34
N THR A 3 18.83 10.05 10.09
CA THR A 3 18.72 8.59 9.94
C THR A 3 17.29 8.08 10.13
N LEU A 4 16.54 8.66 11.08
CA LEU A 4 15.15 8.28 11.33
C LEU A 4 14.24 8.66 10.16
N LEU A 5 14.46 9.85 9.59
CA LEU A 5 13.73 10.31 8.41
C LEU A 5 13.99 9.40 7.20
N TYR A 6 15.27 9.10 6.92
CA TYR A 6 15.64 8.19 5.83
C TYR A 6 15.11 6.77 6.05
N PHE A 7 15.09 6.30 7.28
CA PHE A 7 14.49 5.00 7.63
C PHE A 7 13.00 4.96 7.32
N LEU A 8 12.21 5.96 7.76
CA LEU A 8 10.77 6.01 7.47
C LEU A 8 10.50 6.08 5.97
N VAL A 9 11.28 6.87 5.22
CA VAL A 9 11.11 6.99 3.76
C VAL A 9 11.45 5.67 3.07
N ALA A 10 12.57 5.05 3.42
CA ALA A 10 12.98 3.77 2.82
C ALA A 10 11.96 2.65 3.13
N LEU A 11 11.48 2.58 4.38
CA LEU A 11 10.47 1.61 4.78
C LEU A 11 9.14 1.86 4.06
N GLY A 12 8.70 3.12 3.94
CA GLY A 12 7.48 3.47 3.21
C GLY A 12 7.54 3.08 1.73
N ILE A 13 8.68 3.31 1.08
CA ILE A 13 8.90 2.88 -0.33
C ILE A 13 8.89 1.36 -0.44
N LEU A 14 9.57 0.65 0.47
CA LEU A 14 9.65 -0.81 0.47
C LEU A 14 8.26 -1.45 0.56
N ILE A 15 7.45 -1.00 1.52
CA ILE A 15 6.08 -1.51 1.73
C ILE A 15 5.22 -1.21 0.52
N PHE A 16 5.28 0.02 0.01
CA PHE A 16 4.52 0.41 -1.18
C PHE A 16 4.84 -0.49 -2.37
N VAL A 17 6.12 -0.74 -2.66
CA VAL A 17 6.53 -1.61 -3.77
C VAL A 17 6.14 -3.06 -3.52
N HIS A 18 6.21 -3.55 -2.28
CA HIS A 18 5.81 -4.90 -1.92
C HIS A 18 4.32 -5.14 -2.17
N GLU A 19 3.45 -4.28 -1.64
CA GLU A 19 2.00 -4.41 -1.84
C GLU A 19 1.62 -4.17 -3.30
N LEU A 20 2.26 -3.22 -3.98
CA LEU A 20 2.08 -3.00 -5.41
C LEU A 20 2.43 -4.26 -6.22
N GLY A 21 3.47 -5.00 -5.83
CA GLY A 21 3.83 -6.27 -6.44
C GLY A 21 2.70 -7.31 -6.35
N HIS A 22 2.08 -7.46 -5.17
CA HIS A 22 0.91 -8.35 -4.99
C HIS A 22 -0.28 -7.89 -5.82
N PHE A 23 -0.56 -6.59 -5.85
CA PHE A 23 -1.65 -6.02 -6.65
C PHE A 23 -1.47 -6.28 -8.13
N LEU A 24 -0.26 -6.03 -8.66
CA LEU A 24 0.07 -6.27 -10.06
C LEU A 24 0.02 -7.77 -10.38
N ALA A 25 0.50 -8.64 -9.50
CA ALA A 25 0.39 -10.09 -9.68
C ALA A 25 -1.08 -10.53 -9.73
N ALA A 26 -1.91 -10.09 -8.78
CA ALA A 26 -3.34 -10.39 -8.78
C ALA A 26 -4.04 -9.91 -10.07
N ARG A 27 -3.76 -8.68 -10.51
CA ARG A 27 -4.27 -8.12 -11.78
C ARG A 27 -3.80 -8.93 -12.99
N PHE A 28 -2.56 -9.40 -13.00
CA PHE A 28 -2.02 -10.25 -14.07
C PHE A 28 -2.72 -11.60 -14.15
N PHE A 29 -3.03 -12.22 -13.01
CA PHE A 29 -3.81 -13.45 -12.95
C PHE A 29 -5.34 -13.23 -13.09
N LYS A 30 -5.78 -12.01 -13.43
CA LYS A 30 -7.20 -11.62 -13.55
C LYS A 30 -8.01 -11.85 -12.25
N VAL A 31 -7.34 -11.83 -11.11
CA VAL A 31 -7.99 -11.85 -9.81
C VAL A 31 -8.49 -10.44 -9.50
N LYS A 32 -9.78 -10.32 -9.18
CA LYS A 32 -10.38 -9.05 -8.79
C LYS A 32 -9.81 -8.65 -7.42
N VAL A 33 -9.25 -7.45 -7.34
CA VAL A 33 -8.78 -6.86 -6.07
C VAL A 33 -9.77 -5.80 -5.63
N GLU A 34 -10.50 -6.07 -4.56
CA GLU A 34 -11.52 -5.14 -4.05
C GLU A 34 -10.91 -4.01 -3.22
N THR A 35 -9.79 -4.27 -2.54
CA THR A 35 -9.11 -3.27 -1.73
C THR A 35 -7.60 -3.41 -1.84
N PHE A 36 -6.93 -2.31 -2.17
CA PHE A 36 -5.49 -2.16 -2.11
C PHE A 36 -5.16 -1.27 -0.92
N SER A 37 -4.65 -1.84 0.17
CA SER A 37 -4.19 -1.05 1.32
C SER A 37 -2.69 -0.84 1.23
N ILE A 38 -2.20 0.32 1.66
CA ILE A 38 -0.80 0.57 1.97
C ILE A 38 -0.71 0.63 3.50
N GLY A 39 -0.17 -0.42 4.11
CA GLY A 39 -0.12 -0.61 5.55
C GLY A 39 -1.43 -1.16 6.15
N PHE A 40 -1.49 -1.20 7.49
CA PHE A 40 -2.58 -1.81 8.26
C PHE A 40 -3.14 -0.89 9.36
N GLY A 41 -4.31 -1.27 9.91
CA GLY A 41 -4.97 -0.55 11.00
C GLY A 41 -5.94 0.53 10.51
N THR A 42 -5.94 1.69 11.19
CA THR A 42 -6.88 2.79 10.89
C THR A 42 -6.63 3.35 9.49
N LYS A 43 -7.64 3.22 8.62
CA LYS A 43 -7.64 3.81 7.27
C LYS A 43 -7.68 5.34 7.39
N LEU A 44 -6.59 6.01 7.03
CA LEU A 44 -6.47 7.48 7.05
C LEU A 44 -7.09 8.10 5.80
N PHE A 45 -6.80 7.49 4.65
CA PHE A 45 -7.31 7.94 3.36
C PHE A 45 -7.87 6.75 2.60
N LYS A 46 -8.95 6.98 1.86
CA LYS A 46 -9.54 6.01 0.94
C LYS A 46 -9.88 6.70 -0.36
N PHE A 47 -9.54 6.10 -1.48
CA PHE A 47 -9.96 6.52 -2.80
C PHE A 47 -10.40 5.31 -3.61
N ASN A 48 -11.51 5.42 -4.34
CA ASN A 48 -11.98 4.34 -5.22
C ASN A 48 -11.54 4.64 -6.64
N CYS A 49 -10.81 3.72 -7.27
CA CYS A 49 -10.38 3.86 -8.66
C CYS A 49 -10.37 2.49 -9.34
N CYS A 50 -10.86 2.43 -10.58
CA CYS A 50 -10.83 1.22 -11.41
C CYS A 50 -11.28 -0.05 -10.69
N GLU A 51 -12.42 0.02 -9.97
CA GLU A 51 -13.03 -1.08 -9.21
C GLU A 51 -12.24 -1.56 -7.98
N THR A 52 -11.17 -0.86 -7.61
CA THR A 52 -10.36 -1.13 -6.41
C THR A 52 -10.46 0.04 -5.43
N GLU A 53 -10.74 -0.26 -4.15
CA GLU A 53 -10.62 0.70 -3.06
C GLU A 53 -9.15 0.81 -2.64
N PHE A 54 -8.50 1.92 -2.95
CA PHE A 54 -7.15 2.20 -2.50
C PHE A 54 -7.19 2.90 -1.15
N THR A 55 -6.53 2.33 -0.14
CA THR A 55 -6.52 2.89 1.22
C THR A 55 -5.11 3.07 1.73
N VAL A 56 -4.85 4.15 2.45
CA VAL A 56 -3.60 4.35 3.19
C VAL A 56 -3.91 4.24 4.66
N SER A 57 -3.24 3.33 5.36
CA SER A 57 -3.47 3.06 6.78
C SER A 57 -2.33 3.60 7.63
N LEU A 58 -2.60 3.85 8.91
CA LEU A 58 -1.65 4.52 9.82
C LEU A 58 -0.39 3.70 10.11
N ILE A 59 -0.48 2.36 10.10
CA ILE A 59 0.63 1.51 10.55
C ILE A 59 1.33 0.86 9.33
N PRO A 60 2.62 1.13 9.10
CA PRO A 60 3.40 0.44 8.07
C PRO A 60 3.62 -1.04 8.44
N LEU A 61 3.39 -1.95 7.47
CA LEU A 61 3.60 -3.41 7.60
C LEU A 61 5.10 -3.78 7.60
#